data_AF-A0A436QY35-F1
#
_entry.id   AF-A0A436QY35-F1
#
_cell.length_a   1.000
_cell.length_b   1.000
_cell.length_c   1.000
_cell.angle_alpha   90.00
_cell.angle_beta   90.00
_cell.angle_gamma   90.00
#
_symmetry.space_group_name_H-M   'P 1'
#
loop_
_entity.id
_entity.type
_entity.pdbx_description
1 polymer ?
#
loop_
_entity_poly.entity_id
_entity_poly.type
_entity_poly.pdbx_seq_one_letter_code
_entity_poly.pdbx_strand_id
1 'polypeptide(L)'
;MFRYLLAPAMLGAATLLASPSEAAVDYLRYCQAYGINYYYSPGTETCINAQTGETKQTVDDGEGGTTTVTGKTALAAHVDDIDNRITRAFENASISAALAAPDLAQGEHFGLRVNWGNAGDANAFGITGAAVLSEGFHGGRLTGTLGIAFAGSQVGGNAGLQFSW
;
A
#
# COMPACT_ATOMS: atom_id res chain seq x y z
N MET A 1 8.12 10.63 -79.58
CA MET A 1 7.44 9.74 -78.61
C MET A 1 8.53 8.92 -77.89
N PHE A 2 8.38 8.65 -76.58
CA PHE A 2 9.41 8.31 -75.55
C PHE A 2 10.21 9.53 -75.07
N ARG A 3 9.94 10.22 -73.93
CA ARG A 3 9.51 9.92 -72.54
C ARG A 3 10.66 9.38 -71.67
N TYR A 4 11.04 10.17 -70.65
CA TYR A 4 11.70 9.92 -69.33
C TYR A 4 12.65 11.09 -69.00
N LEU A 5 12.16 12.19 -68.40
CA LEU A 5 11.90 12.46 -66.97
C LEU A 5 13.15 12.80 -66.13
N LEU A 6 13.39 14.12 -66.01
CA LEU A 6 13.68 14.92 -64.80
C LEU A 6 14.32 14.20 -63.59
N ALA A 7 15.58 14.57 -63.30
CA ALA A 7 16.22 14.40 -61.98
C ALA A 7 15.96 15.64 -61.10
N PRO A 8 15.39 15.53 -59.89
CA PRO A 8 15.27 16.65 -58.97
C PRO A 8 16.48 16.74 -58.02
N ALA A 9 16.72 17.98 -57.59
CA ALA A 9 17.83 18.45 -56.79
C ALA A 9 17.98 17.73 -55.44
N MET A 10 19.19 17.23 -55.18
CA MET A 10 19.68 16.95 -53.84
C MET A 10 20.26 18.26 -53.28
N LEU A 11 19.43 19.06 -52.61
CA LEU A 11 19.91 20.02 -51.62
C LEU A 11 19.56 19.47 -50.23
N GLY A 12 20.60 19.05 -49.51
CA GLY A 12 20.50 18.59 -48.14
C GLY A 12 19.99 19.70 -47.22
N ALA A 13 18.75 19.55 -46.76
CA ALA A 13 18.30 20.21 -45.55
C ALA A 13 18.83 19.38 -44.38
N ALA A 14 19.84 19.93 -43.73
CA ALA A 14 20.45 19.40 -42.52
C ALA A 14 19.35 19.00 -41.52
N THR A 15 19.33 17.71 -41.22
CA THR A 15 18.63 17.15 -40.08
C THR A 15 19.11 17.87 -38.83
N LEU A 16 18.23 18.66 -38.21
CA LEU A 16 18.32 19.09 -36.82
C LEU A 16 18.22 17.84 -35.93
N LEU A 17 19.27 17.02 -35.94
CA LEU A 17 19.54 16.11 -34.84
C LEU A 17 20.11 16.99 -33.74
N ALA A 18 19.24 17.46 -32.85
CA ALA A 18 19.66 17.99 -31.57
C ALA A 18 20.47 16.88 -30.89
N SER A 19 21.79 17.08 -30.78
CA SER A 19 22.66 16.24 -29.98
C SER A 19 22.05 16.12 -28.59
N PRO A 20 22.01 14.92 -27.97
CA PRO A 20 21.78 14.85 -26.54
C PRO A 20 22.86 15.72 -25.90
N SER A 21 22.45 16.70 -25.08
CA SER A 21 23.39 17.60 -24.42
C SER A 21 24.41 16.77 -23.65
N GLU A 22 25.70 17.13 -23.74
CA GLU A 22 26.80 16.45 -23.02
C GLU A 22 26.49 16.29 -21.53
N ALA A 23 25.76 17.24 -20.95
CA ALA A 23 25.24 17.19 -19.59
C ALA A 23 24.38 15.94 -19.32
N ALA A 24 23.48 15.56 -20.23
CA ALA A 24 22.61 14.41 -20.05
C ALA A 24 23.38 13.08 -19.94
N VAL A 25 24.52 12.97 -20.62
CA VAL A 25 25.35 11.76 -20.57
C VAL A 25 26.09 11.65 -19.25
N ASP A 26 26.60 12.76 -18.71
CA ASP A 26 27.27 12.78 -17.40
C ASP A 26 26.29 12.46 -16.26
N TYR A 27 25.05 12.96 -16.31
CA TYR A 27 24.03 12.63 -15.32
C TYR A 27 23.61 11.16 -15.35
N LEU A 28 23.57 10.53 -16.54
CA LEU A 28 23.31 9.09 -16.63
C LEU A 28 24.43 8.27 -15.98
N ARG A 29 25.70 8.67 -16.17
CA ARG A 29 26.85 8.03 -15.51
C ARG A 29 26.80 8.19 -14.00
N TYR A 30 26.37 9.36 -13.53
CA TYR A 30 26.17 9.61 -12.10
C TYR A 30 25.11 8.68 -11.51
N CYS A 31 23.94 8.56 -12.14
CA CYS A 31 22.89 7.69 -11.65
C CYS A 31 23.25 6.20 -11.75
N GLN A 32 24.05 5.80 -12.73
CA GLN A 32 24.59 4.43 -12.82
C GLN A 32 25.44 4.05 -11.61
N ALA A 33 26.05 5.01 -10.90
CA ALA A 33 26.78 4.73 -9.66
C ALA A 33 25.86 4.18 -8.55
N TYR A 34 24.55 4.47 -8.60
CA TYR A 34 23.56 3.90 -7.68
C TYR A 34 23.04 2.52 -8.09
N GLY A 35 23.28 2.12 -9.34
CA GLY A 35 22.91 0.82 -9.90
C GLY A 35 22.35 0.92 -11.32
N ILE A 36 22.26 -0.23 -12.00
CA ILE A 36 21.87 -0.33 -13.41
C ILE A 36 20.42 0.10 -13.71
N ASN A 37 19.55 0.14 -12.69
CA ASN A 37 18.14 0.47 -12.84
C ASN A 37 17.83 1.95 -12.57
N TYR A 38 18.85 2.76 -12.25
CA TYR A 38 18.66 4.17 -11.95
C TYR A 38 18.79 5.03 -13.21
N TYR A 39 17.79 5.88 -13.46
CA TYR A 39 17.76 6.85 -14.55
C TYR A 39 17.64 8.27 -14.01
N TYR A 40 18.18 9.22 -14.76
CA TYR A 40 18.12 10.63 -14.42
C TYR A 40 16.74 11.23 -14.72
N SER A 41 16.18 12.01 -13.80
CA SER A 41 14.96 12.78 -14.04
C SER A 41 15.30 14.17 -14.60
N PRO A 42 14.97 14.46 -15.87
CA PRO A 42 15.36 15.72 -16.51
C PRO A 42 14.87 16.95 -15.75
N GLY A 43 15.80 17.88 -15.46
CA GLY A 43 15.50 19.13 -14.75
C GLY A 43 15.63 19.06 -13.23
N THR A 44 16.09 17.93 -12.67
CA THR A 44 16.36 17.75 -11.23
C THR A 44 17.63 16.93 -11.03
N GLU A 45 18.33 17.04 -9.91
CA GLU A 45 19.51 16.20 -9.59
C GLU A 45 19.13 14.81 -9.03
N THR A 46 17.89 14.36 -9.30
CA THR A 46 17.31 13.15 -8.72
C THR A 46 17.43 11.97 -9.67
N CYS A 47 18.03 10.89 -9.18
CA CYS A 47 18.07 9.59 -9.83
C CYS A 47 16.88 8.75 -9.38
N ILE A 48 16.20 8.06 -10.31
CA ILE A 48 15.01 7.25 -10.04
C ILE A 48 15.25 5.81 -10.45
N ASN A 49 14.89 4.84 -9.62
CA ASN A 49 14.93 3.42 -9.95
C ASN A 49 13.70 3.04 -10.80
N ALA A 50 13.90 2.52 -12.01
CA ALA A 50 12.82 2.15 -12.92
C ALA A 50 11.95 0.98 -12.44
N GLN A 51 12.45 0.16 -11.52
CA GLN A 51 11.76 -1.04 -11.05
C GLN A 51 11.03 -0.80 -9.73
N THR A 52 11.64 -0.05 -8.80
CA THR A 52 11.09 0.19 -7.45
C THR A 52 10.48 1.59 -7.30
N GLY A 53 10.77 2.50 -8.22
CA GLY A 53 10.40 3.91 -8.10
C GLY A 53 11.09 4.64 -6.94
N GLU A 54 12.13 4.07 -6.35
CA GLU A 54 12.98 4.75 -5.37
C GLU A 54 13.73 5.91 -6.00
N THR A 55 13.84 7.01 -5.26
CA THR A 55 14.60 8.19 -5.67
C THR A 55 15.85 8.33 -4.82
N LYS A 56 16.95 8.76 -5.43
CA LYS A 56 18.18 9.12 -4.75
C LYS A 56 18.63 10.48 -5.23
N GLN A 57 18.93 11.36 -4.30
CA GLN A 57 19.45 12.69 -4.59
C GLN A 57 20.64 12.96 -3.68
N THR A 58 21.67 13.56 -4.23
CA THR A 58 22.81 14.02 -3.44
C THR A 58 22.57 15.45 -3.03
N VAL A 59 22.71 15.72 -1.74
CA VAL A 59 22.52 17.04 -1.15
C VAL A 59 23.74 17.38 -0.33
N ASP A 60 24.01 18.68 -0.17
CA ASP A 60 25.03 19.18 0.74
C ASP A 60 24.62 18.83 2.18
N ASP A 61 25.56 18.31 2.98
CA ASP A 61 25.31 17.96 4.38
C ASP A 61 25.35 19.17 5.33
N GLY A 62 25.74 20.35 4.83
CA GLY A 62 25.86 21.59 5.60
C GLY A 62 27.16 21.73 6.38
N GLU A 63 28.03 20.72 6.36
CA GLU A 63 29.37 20.69 6.96
C GLU A 63 30.49 20.64 5.91
N GLY A 64 30.13 20.83 4.63
CA GLY A 64 31.07 20.84 3.50
C GLY A 64 31.28 19.48 2.85
N GLY A 65 30.44 18.49 3.17
CA GLY A 65 30.36 17.20 2.50
C GLY A 65 29.06 17.01 1.72
N THR A 66 28.87 15.80 1.18
CA THR A 66 27.65 15.43 0.47
C THR A 66 27.02 14.19 1.08
N THR A 67 25.70 14.18 1.17
CA THR A 67 24.91 13.04 1.63
C THR A 67 23.86 12.64 0.59
N THR A 68 23.49 11.35 0.56
CA THR A 68 22.44 10.86 -0.33
C THR A 68 21.12 10.75 0.42
N VAL A 69 20.15 11.55 0.01
CA VAL A 69 18.76 11.42 0.44
C VAL A 69 18.09 10.36 -0.42
N THR A 70 17.52 9.35 0.23
CA THR A 70 16.72 8.31 -0.43
C THR A 70 15.25 8.56 -0.16
N GLY A 71 14.43 8.48 -1.19
CA GLY A 71 12.98 8.62 -1.13
C GLY A 71 12.29 7.71 -2.12
N LYS A 72 11.02 8.02 -2.42
CA LYS A 72 10.24 7.35 -3.46
C LYS A 72 9.57 8.40 -4.33
N THR A 73 9.32 8.03 -5.58
CA THR A 73 8.46 8.83 -6.46
C THR A 73 7.05 8.91 -5.87
N ALA A 74 6.30 9.96 -6.23
CA ALA A 74 4.92 10.13 -5.78
C ALA A 74 4.04 8.92 -6.14
N LEU A 75 4.26 8.32 -7.32
CA LEU A 75 3.54 7.12 -7.74
C LEU A 75 3.91 5.89 -6.90
N ALA A 76 5.21 5.63 -6.70
CA ALA A 76 5.65 4.47 -5.91
C ALA A 76 5.16 4.57 -4.46
N ALA A 77 5.28 5.76 -3.84
CA ALA A 77 4.74 6.00 -2.51
C ALA A 77 3.21 5.81 -2.44
N HIS A 78 2.49 6.19 -3.50
CA HIS A 78 1.04 5.99 -3.57
C HIS A 78 0.66 4.51 -3.72
N VAL A 79 1.39 3.75 -4.53
CA VAL A 79 1.18 2.31 -4.68
C VAL A 79 1.46 1.59 -3.36
N ASP A 80 2.55 1.91 -2.67
CA ASP A 80 2.83 1.34 -1.34
C ASP A 80 1.71 1.68 -0.34
N ASP A 81 1.17 2.91 -0.36
CA ASP A 81 0.03 3.27 0.47
C ASP A 81 -1.19 2.40 0.14
N ILE A 82 -1.48 2.20 -1.15
CA ILE A 82 -2.58 1.34 -1.60
C ILE A 82 -2.38 -0.09 -1.11
N ASP A 83 -1.21 -0.68 -1.29
CA ASP A 83 -0.92 -2.05 -0.87
C ASP A 83 -1.06 -2.21 0.65
N ASN A 84 -0.56 -1.22 1.41
CA ASN A 84 -0.72 -1.18 2.86
C ASN A 84 -2.20 -1.03 3.26
N ARG A 85 -2.98 -0.23 2.54
CA ARG A 85 -4.43 -0.07 2.78
C ARG A 85 -5.21 -1.34 2.47
N ILE A 86 -4.85 -2.03 1.39
CA ILE A 86 -5.46 -3.31 0.99
C ILE A 86 -5.14 -4.37 2.05
N THR A 87 -3.88 -4.48 2.47
CA THR A 87 -3.46 -5.41 3.53
C THR A 87 -4.25 -5.15 4.82
N ARG A 88 -4.33 -3.89 5.26
CA ARG A 88 -5.13 -3.51 6.43
C ARG A 88 -6.62 -3.81 6.26
N ALA A 89 -7.15 -3.67 5.05
CA ALA A 89 -8.56 -4.02 4.79
C ALA A 89 -8.80 -5.53 4.95
N PHE A 90 -7.89 -6.37 4.44
CA PHE A 90 -7.97 -7.82 4.64
C PHE A 90 -7.78 -8.21 6.12
N GLU A 91 -6.83 -7.61 6.83
CA GLU A 91 -6.63 -7.83 8.27
C GLU A 91 -7.91 -7.48 9.05
N ASN A 92 -8.51 -6.31 8.81
CA ASN A 92 -9.75 -5.90 9.47
C ASN A 92 -10.95 -6.80 9.13
N ALA A 93 -11.03 -7.27 7.88
CA ALA A 93 -12.06 -8.22 7.47
C ALA A 93 -11.90 -9.58 8.17
N SER A 94 -10.67 -10.09 8.25
CA SER A 94 -10.37 -11.33 8.96
C SER A 94 -10.66 -11.21 10.47
N ILE A 95 -10.35 -10.07 11.08
CA ILE A 95 -10.71 -9.73 12.47
C ILE A 95 -12.23 -9.79 12.66
N SER A 96 -12.99 -9.19 11.75
CA SER A 96 -14.45 -9.22 11.81
C SER A 96 -15.00 -10.65 11.75
N ALA A 97 -14.41 -11.51 10.92
CA ALA A 97 -14.76 -12.93 10.85
C ALA A 97 -14.38 -13.71 12.13
N ALA A 98 -13.31 -13.32 12.82
CA ALA A 98 -12.87 -13.94 14.07
C ALA A 98 -13.71 -13.50 15.30
N LEU A 99 -14.44 -12.38 15.23
CA LEU A 99 -15.18 -11.80 16.36
C LEU A 99 -16.62 -12.33 16.54
N ALA A 100 -16.87 -13.57 16.18
CA ALA A 100 -18.17 -14.20 16.39
C ALA A 100 -18.48 -14.32 17.89
N ALA A 101 -19.67 -13.87 18.31
CA ALA A 101 -20.13 -14.03 19.69
C ALA A 101 -20.47 -15.50 20.00
N PRO A 102 -20.27 -15.96 21.25
CA PRO A 102 -20.85 -17.21 21.69
C PRO A 102 -22.39 -17.12 21.68
N ASP A 103 -23.03 -18.20 21.26
CA ASP A 103 -24.49 -18.34 21.37
C ASP A 103 -24.81 -18.84 22.78
N LEU A 104 -25.73 -18.18 23.48
CA LEU A 104 -26.10 -18.54 24.85
C LEU A 104 -27.48 -19.18 24.85
N ALA A 105 -27.53 -20.49 25.11
CA ALA A 105 -28.76 -21.23 25.26
C ALA A 105 -29.54 -20.79 26.51
N GLN A 106 -30.78 -21.29 26.64
CA GLN A 106 -31.64 -20.98 27.80
C GLN A 106 -31.01 -21.52 29.09
N GLY A 107 -30.85 -20.66 30.09
CA GLY A 107 -30.18 -20.98 31.37
C GLY A 107 -28.67 -20.77 31.37
N GLU A 108 -28.04 -20.47 30.22
CA GLU A 108 -26.63 -20.08 30.18
C GLU A 108 -26.48 -18.59 30.47
N HIS A 109 -25.67 -18.26 31.49
CA HIS A 109 -25.48 -16.88 31.93
C HIS A 109 -24.23 -16.20 31.34
N PHE A 110 -23.26 -16.98 30.85
CA PHE A 110 -22.09 -16.46 30.16
C PHE A 110 -21.51 -17.49 29.19
N GLY A 111 -20.76 -17.02 28.21
CA GLY A 111 -20.07 -17.85 27.25
C GLY A 111 -18.77 -17.19 26.79
N LEU A 112 -17.80 -18.02 26.43
CA LEU A 112 -16.53 -17.61 25.85
C LEU A 112 -16.34 -18.38 24.54
N ARG A 113 -15.94 -17.67 23.48
CA ARG A 113 -15.65 -18.23 22.17
C ARG A 113 -14.24 -17.86 21.77
N VAL A 114 -13.46 -18.85 21.36
CA VAL A 114 -12.22 -18.64 20.60
C VAL A 114 -12.52 -18.99 19.16
N ASN A 115 -12.16 -18.11 18.23
CA ASN A 115 -12.45 -18.32 16.81
C ASN A 115 -11.29 -17.86 15.93
N TRP A 116 -11.24 -18.40 14.72
CA TRP A 116 -10.32 -18.01 13.67
C TRP A 116 -11.10 -17.47 12.48
N GLY A 117 -10.60 -16.38 11.89
CA GLY A 117 -11.19 -15.73 10.73
C GLY A 117 -10.15 -15.58 9.62
N ASN A 118 -10.54 -15.79 8.37
CA ASN A 118 -9.70 -15.61 7.20
C ASN A 118 -10.37 -14.64 6.22
N ALA A 119 -9.58 -13.76 5.60
CA ALA A 119 -10.02 -12.91 4.50
C ALA A 119 -8.86 -12.60 3.56
N GLY A 120 -8.94 -13.09 2.32
CA GLY A 120 -7.85 -12.96 1.35
C GLY A 120 -6.56 -13.55 1.89
N ASP A 121 -5.51 -12.72 1.92
CA ASP A 121 -4.18 -13.11 2.41
C ASP A 121 -4.00 -12.92 3.93
N ALA A 122 -5.03 -12.47 4.65
CA ALA A 122 -4.98 -12.21 6.09
C ALA A 122 -5.74 -13.24 6.93
N ASN A 123 -5.23 -13.48 8.14
CA ASN A 123 -5.78 -14.40 9.12
C ASN A 123 -5.84 -13.72 10.49
N ALA A 124 -6.93 -13.94 11.22
CA ALA A 124 -7.14 -13.40 12.55
C ALA A 124 -7.51 -14.49 13.55
N PHE A 125 -7.09 -14.29 14.80
CA PHE A 125 -7.57 -15.05 15.94
C PHE A 125 -8.27 -14.12 16.92
N GLY A 126 -9.42 -14.54 17.42
CA GLY A 126 -10.29 -13.74 18.27
C GLY A 126 -10.79 -14.51 19.48
N ILE A 127 -11.02 -13.75 20.55
CA ILE A 127 -11.69 -14.19 21.76
C ILE A 127 -12.89 -13.28 21.99
N THR A 128 -14.07 -13.88 22.09
CA THR A 128 -15.33 -13.16 22.31
C THR A 128 -16.04 -13.73 23.52
N GLY A 129 -16.46 -12.87 24.44
CA GLY A 129 -17.32 -13.21 25.57
C GLY A 129 -18.75 -12.70 25.35
N ALA A 130 -19.71 -13.41 25.93
CA ALA A 130 -21.08 -12.92 26.10
C ALA A 130 -21.57 -13.20 27.51
N ALA A 131 -22.46 -12.36 28.03
CA ALA A 131 -23.11 -12.56 29.32
C ALA A 131 -24.55 -12.07 29.31
N VAL A 132 -25.44 -12.81 29.98
CA VAL A 132 -26.81 -12.37 30.24
C VAL A 132 -26.79 -11.31 31.33
N LEU A 133 -27.24 -10.11 30.98
CA LEU A 133 -27.30 -8.97 31.89
C LEU A 133 -28.62 -8.93 32.65
N SER A 134 -29.70 -9.42 32.05
CA SER A 134 -31.01 -9.54 32.69
C SER A 134 -31.89 -10.54 31.94
N GLU A 135 -32.72 -11.31 32.64
CA GLU A 135 -33.72 -12.22 32.05
C GLU A 135 -35.16 -11.66 32.11
N GLY A 136 -35.35 -10.48 32.71
CA GLY A 136 -36.67 -9.86 32.90
C GLY A 136 -36.71 -8.39 32.50
N PHE A 137 -35.73 -7.92 31.73
CA PHE A 137 -35.67 -6.53 31.27
C PHE A 137 -36.83 -6.28 30.30
N HIS A 138 -37.82 -5.49 30.72
CA HIS A 138 -39.05 -5.24 29.94
C HIS A 138 -39.75 -6.52 29.41
N GLY A 139 -39.69 -7.61 30.19
CA GLY A 139 -40.29 -8.89 29.80
C GLY A 139 -39.47 -9.73 28.83
N GLY A 140 -38.21 -9.36 28.55
CA GLY A 140 -37.29 -10.14 27.72
C GLY A 140 -35.89 -10.28 28.33
N ARG A 141 -35.02 -10.98 27.60
CA ARG A 141 -33.62 -11.22 27.94
C ARG A 141 -32.72 -10.17 27.29
N LEU A 142 -31.84 -9.57 28.10
CA LEU A 142 -30.78 -8.66 27.68
C LEU A 142 -29.43 -9.37 27.81
N THR A 143 -28.68 -9.43 26.72
CA THR A 143 -27.35 -10.06 26.65
C THR A 143 -26.33 -9.03 26.17
N GLY A 144 -25.16 -8.98 26.81
CA GLY A 144 -24.02 -8.18 26.36
C GLY A 144 -22.93 -9.05 25.75
N THR A 145 -22.25 -8.54 24.73
CA THR A 145 -21.13 -9.19 24.05
C THR A 145 -19.92 -8.26 23.98
N LEU A 146 -18.73 -8.82 24.12
CA LEU A 146 -17.45 -8.12 24.00
C LEU A 146 -16.43 -9.07 23.38
N GLY A 147 -15.64 -8.60 22.41
CA GLY A 147 -14.61 -9.40 21.79
C GLY A 147 -13.42 -8.60 21.34
N ILE A 148 -12.28 -9.28 21.26
CA ILE A 148 -11.02 -8.77 20.74
C ILE A 148 -10.39 -9.80 19.80
N ALA A 149 -9.81 -9.34 18.71
CA ALA A 149 -9.11 -10.18 17.75
C ALA A 149 -7.91 -9.47 17.14
N PHE A 150 -6.98 -10.28 16.64
CA PHE A 150 -5.66 -9.85 16.18
C PHE A 150 -5.38 -10.45 14.81
N ALA A 151 -4.89 -9.61 13.88
CA ALA A 151 -4.39 -10.02 12.58
C ALA A 151 -3.17 -9.17 12.23
N GLY A 152 -2.01 -9.80 11.97
CA GLY A 152 -0.78 -9.06 11.66
C GLY A 152 -0.44 -8.03 12.75
N SER A 153 -0.39 -6.75 12.39
CA SER A 153 -0.15 -5.63 13.32
C SER A 153 -1.43 -4.95 13.82
N GLN A 154 -2.59 -5.47 13.44
CA GLN A 154 -3.90 -4.87 13.64
C GLN A 154 -4.62 -5.57 14.80
N VAL A 155 -5.27 -4.76 15.62
CA VAL A 155 -6.17 -5.22 16.67
C VAL A 155 -7.54 -4.59 16.41
N GLY A 156 -8.58 -5.39 16.56
CA GLY A 156 -9.96 -4.93 16.49
C GLY A 156 -10.79 -5.62 17.55
N GLY A 157 -11.97 -5.07 17.79
CA GLY A 157 -12.88 -5.62 18.78
C GLY A 157 -14.31 -5.26 18.45
N ASN A 158 -15.24 -5.95 19.10
CA ASN A 158 -16.65 -5.62 19.05
C ASN A 158 -17.22 -5.52 20.46
N ALA A 159 -18.30 -4.76 20.57
CA ALA A 159 -19.13 -4.66 21.75
C ALA A 159 -20.57 -4.59 21.27
N GLY A 160 -21.47 -5.32 21.93
CA GLY A 160 -22.86 -5.40 21.51
C GLY A 160 -23.81 -5.63 22.67
N LEU A 161 -25.06 -5.23 22.46
CA LEU A 161 -26.19 -5.58 23.31
C LEU A 161 -27.25 -6.25 22.42
N GLN A 162 -27.84 -7.33 22.93
CA GLN A 162 -28.93 -8.04 22.28
C GLN A 162 -30.12 -8.11 23.24
N PHE A 163 -31.28 -7.70 22.75
CA PHE A 163 -32.56 -7.88 23.41
C PHE A 163 -33.38 -8.93 22.66
N SER A 164 -33.96 -9.89 23.38
CA SER A 164 -34.82 -10.95 22.82
C SER A 164 -36.03 -11.19 23.73
N TRP A 165 -37.21 -11.43 23.16
CA TRP A 165 -38.47 -11.68 23.86
C TRP A 165 -39.17 -12.94 23.33
#